data_AF-A0A2V7T6I7-F1
#
_entry.id   AF-A0A2V7T6I7-F1
#
_cell.length_a   1.000
_cell.length_b   1.000
_cell.length_c   1.000
_cell.angle_alpha   90.00
_cell.angle_beta   90.00
_cell.angle_gamma   90.00
#
_symmetry.space_group_name_H-M   'P 1'
#
loop_
_entity.id
_entity.type
_entity.pdbx_description
1 polymer ?
#
loop_
_entity_poly.entity_id
_entity_poly.type
_entity_poly.pdbx_seq_one_letter_code
_entity_poly.pdbx_strand_id
1 'polypeptide(L)'
;MPRPAPTTPRAASGAYERDASRSAVISRMSRRLPVNRMEGGAGGKGATESPRSNLRRRHRPNATVCVPRCPRVIVDRLDPTRPSFADVGKLSLNHWMPLPLFLTVASLLVQAGAALLIALVFVGLQRRYWRPFLGHWTWSWLALAAYTACSALARIVLYGAPGRTIAYPPHAVISMLSGIAGCLQLAFLLMGTFELATGASLPRTTVRRIVIATALLGGLLPMLFWWNAANAELVYQLRVTLRRVFVALAALVAARAISRTSRVARAIGRRSVTLTFFGLAAHQIQYLALSADPDIRALYPLWLASLGLVDVVLYFGLAMGLVIWLLEEERQATMDAAAKIEKIAYHDALTGLPNRQLFLNQMGMALHRAKRTKSIVAVLFLDLDRFKVVNDSLGHAAGDALLQTVAERIRTAVRGEDSVTRLGGDEFAVLCTDVGVPEDAVLVAERIVAAVKRPICLEGQEVFVTTSLGISLYPADATSAEGLLKSADAAMYRAKAQGRDIVERYVPELGAAALEQLGLESHLQRAIENDQLEVYYQP
;
A
#
# COMPACT_ATOMS: atom_id res chain seq x y z
N MET A 1 -54.31 -1.47 17.01
CA MET A 1 -53.42 -2.28 16.16
C MET A 1 -52.01 -2.25 16.75
N PRO A 2 -51.38 -3.42 17.00
CA PRO A 2 -50.01 -3.47 17.55
C PRO A 2 -48.95 -3.25 16.45
N ARG A 3 -47.78 -2.73 16.84
CA ARG A 3 -46.60 -2.63 15.96
C ARG A 3 -45.92 -4.00 15.82
N PRO A 4 -45.33 -4.36 14.67
CA PRO A 4 -44.63 -5.63 14.49
C PRO A 4 -43.26 -5.63 15.22
N ALA A 5 -42.88 -6.80 15.73
CA ALA A 5 -41.58 -7.03 16.38
C ALA A 5 -40.44 -7.19 15.35
N PRO A 6 -39.18 -6.86 15.71
CA PRO A 6 -38.03 -7.03 14.81
C PRO A 6 -37.64 -8.50 14.66
N THR A 7 -37.49 -8.95 13.41
CA THR A 7 -37.02 -10.29 13.07
C THR A 7 -35.50 -10.43 13.26
N THR A 8 -35.07 -11.42 14.05
CA THR A 8 -33.66 -11.82 14.19
C THR A 8 -33.13 -12.49 12.91
N PRO A 9 -31.91 -12.18 12.44
CA PRO A 9 -31.26 -12.94 11.38
C PRO A 9 -30.65 -14.23 11.94
N ARG A 10 -30.93 -15.33 11.23
CA ARG A 10 -30.45 -16.69 11.51
C ARG A 10 -28.92 -16.78 11.39
N ALA A 11 -28.25 -17.39 12.36
CA ALA A 11 -26.80 -17.62 12.30
C ALA A 11 -26.41 -18.55 11.14
N ALA A 12 -25.38 -18.17 10.40
CA ALA A 12 -24.74 -19.01 9.38
C ALA A 12 -23.40 -19.54 9.91
N SER A 13 -23.46 -20.62 10.68
CA SER A 13 -22.29 -21.39 11.12
C SER A 13 -21.76 -22.25 9.96
N GLY A 14 -20.56 -21.97 9.44
CA GLY A 14 -19.98 -22.82 8.40
C GLY A 14 -18.83 -22.25 7.56
N ALA A 15 -17.88 -21.50 8.15
CA ALA A 15 -16.67 -21.05 7.43
C ALA A 15 -15.52 -20.62 8.36
N TYR A 16 -15.17 -21.41 9.39
CA TYR A 16 -14.07 -21.07 10.30
C TYR A 16 -13.18 -22.25 10.71
N GLU A 17 -12.91 -23.16 9.77
CA GLU A 17 -12.12 -24.37 10.03
C GLU A 17 -11.33 -24.80 8.79
N ARG A 18 -10.35 -23.98 8.37
CA ARG A 18 -9.40 -24.37 7.30
C ARG A 18 -8.08 -23.59 7.18
N ASP A 19 -7.63 -22.87 8.21
CA ASP A 19 -6.42 -22.01 8.14
C ASP A 19 -5.26 -22.41 9.09
N ALA A 20 -5.36 -23.54 9.79
CA ALA A 20 -4.40 -23.95 10.82
C ALA A 20 -3.14 -24.71 10.30
N SER A 21 -2.93 -24.83 8.99
CA SER A 21 -1.95 -25.79 8.42
C SER A 21 -0.98 -25.21 7.36
N ARG A 22 -0.72 -23.88 7.38
CA ARG A 22 0.20 -23.22 6.42
C ARG A 22 1.33 -22.36 6.99
N SER A 23 1.58 -22.42 8.31
CA SER A 23 2.66 -21.64 8.97
C SER A 23 4.00 -22.39 9.10
N ALA A 24 4.30 -23.32 8.20
CA ALA A 24 5.60 -23.97 8.08
C ALA A 24 6.11 -23.85 6.64
N VAL A 25 7.44 -23.83 6.47
CA VAL A 25 8.17 -23.71 5.18
C VAL A 25 8.25 -22.29 4.59
N ILE A 26 8.69 -21.29 5.37
CA ILE A 26 9.62 -20.24 4.89
C ILE A 26 10.71 -19.97 5.95
N SER A 27 11.66 -20.90 6.06
CA SER A 27 12.93 -20.66 6.77
C SER A 27 14.03 -21.52 6.16
N ARG A 28 14.71 -20.97 5.14
CA ARG A 28 16.02 -21.35 4.59
C ARG A 28 16.25 -20.60 3.27
N MET A 29 17.08 -19.55 3.30
CA MET A 29 18.14 -19.25 2.33
C MET A 29 18.61 -17.79 2.47
N SER A 30 19.57 -17.58 3.36
CA SER A 30 20.38 -16.37 3.40
C SER A 30 21.83 -16.75 3.66
N ARG A 31 22.70 -16.69 2.63
CA ARG A 31 24.16 -16.58 2.78
C ARG A 31 24.91 -16.43 1.44
N ARG A 32 25.94 -15.57 1.50
CA ARG A 32 27.12 -15.42 0.61
C ARG A 32 26.91 -14.75 -0.75
N LEU A 33 27.31 -13.47 -0.79
CA LEU A 33 28.17 -12.92 -1.85
C LEU A 33 29.40 -12.28 -1.17
N PRO A 34 30.62 -12.44 -1.72
CA PRO A 34 31.84 -11.89 -1.11
C PRO A 34 32.10 -10.45 -1.55
N VAL A 35 32.68 -9.68 -0.63
CA VAL A 35 33.33 -8.39 -0.90
C VAL A 35 34.70 -8.66 -1.56
N ASN A 36 35.10 -7.84 -2.53
CA ASN A 36 36.51 -7.74 -2.89
C ASN A 36 36.91 -6.27 -3.14
N ARG A 37 38.16 -5.94 -2.77
CA ARG A 37 38.66 -4.58 -2.54
C ARG A 37 40.08 -4.48 -3.10
N MET A 38 40.34 -3.46 -3.92
CA MET A 38 41.65 -2.81 -4.14
C MET A 38 41.32 -1.33 -4.48
N GLU A 39 41.87 -0.30 -3.85
CA GLU A 39 43.29 0.11 -3.77
C GLU A 39 43.88 0.33 -5.17
N GLY A 40 44.48 1.48 -5.52
CA GLY A 40 44.67 2.76 -4.82
C GLY A 40 45.63 3.65 -5.62
N GLY A 41 46.00 4.83 -5.10
CA GLY A 41 47.21 5.56 -5.53
C GLY A 41 47.03 6.72 -6.52
N ALA A 42 47.53 7.90 -6.13
CA ALA A 42 47.49 9.15 -6.88
C ALA A 42 48.88 9.60 -7.38
N GLY A 43 48.91 10.49 -8.37
CA GLY A 43 50.07 11.32 -8.76
C GLY A 43 51.00 10.71 -9.84
N GLY A 44 51.65 11.49 -10.71
CA GLY A 44 51.55 12.94 -10.97
C GLY A 44 52.80 13.51 -11.68
N LYS A 45 52.62 14.60 -12.47
CA LYS A 45 53.66 15.39 -13.21
C LYS A 45 54.37 14.64 -14.36
N GLY A 46 54.82 15.31 -15.44
CA GLY A 46 54.66 16.70 -15.87
C GLY A 46 55.67 17.10 -16.97
N ALA A 47 55.49 18.29 -17.58
CA ALA A 47 56.35 18.93 -18.60
C ALA A 47 56.39 18.21 -19.98
N THR A 48 56.60 18.84 -21.15
CA THR A 48 56.92 20.24 -21.58
C THR A 48 56.33 20.42 -23.01
N GLU A 49 56.26 21.55 -23.74
CA GLU A 49 56.69 22.96 -23.58
C GLU A 49 55.77 23.91 -24.43
N SER A 50 56.21 25.14 -24.73
CA SER A 50 55.61 26.13 -25.65
C SER A 50 56.70 27.13 -26.08
N PRO A 51 56.58 27.87 -27.21
CA PRO A 51 56.22 29.31 -27.13
C PRO A 51 55.25 29.77 -28.24
N ARG A 52 54.28 30.70 -28.03
CA ARG A 52 54.37 32.19 -27.91
C ARG A 52 55.03 32.87 -29.13
N SER A 53 54.51 33.96 -29.72
CA SER A 53 53.93 35.21 -29.15
C SER A 53 52.86 35.85 -30.10
N ASN A 54 51.74 36.41 -29.62
CA ASN A 54 51.50 37.76 -29.06
C ASN A 54 51.81 38.98 -29.97
N LEU A 55 50.76 39.70 -30.41
CA LEU A 55 50.80 41.18 -30.53
C LEU A 55 49.42 41.84 -30.32
N ARG A 56 49.41 43.08 -29.81
CA ARG A 56 48.22 43.88 -29.46
C ARG A 56 48.00 45.03 -30.47
N ARG A 57 46.74 45.46 -30.70
CA ARG A 57 46.19 46.83 -30.39
C ARG A 57 45.04 47.31 -31.31
N ARG A 58 43.96 47.77 -30.65
CA ARG A 58 43.08 48.95 -30.90
C ARG A 58 42.67 49.40 -32.33
N HIS A 59 41.34 49.63 -32.43
CA HIS A 59 40.61 50.83 -32.91
C HIS A 59 39.90 50.89 -34.28
N ARG A 60 38.56 51.06 -34.16
CA ARG A 60 37.65 51.95 -34.93
C ARG A 60 37.07 51.44 -36.29
N PRO A 61 35.94 52.02 -36.77
CA PRO A 61 34.74 51.20 -37.07
C PRO A 61 34.25 51.27 -38.54
N ASN A 62 33.06 50.71 -38.76
CA ASN A 62 32.23 50.74 -39.98
C ASN A 62 32.75 49.97 -41.20
N ALA A 63 32.25 48.74 -41.33
CA ALA A 63 32.03 48.11 -42.63
C ALA A 63 30.73 47.29 -42.57
N THR A 64 29.74 47.67 -43.38
CA THR A 64 28.48 46.93 -43.54
C THR A 64 28.77 45.63 -44.30
N VAL A 65 28.66 44.47 -43.65
CA VAL A 65 28.90 43.17 -44.29
C VAL A 65 27.61 42.35 -44.29
N CYS A 66 27.24 41.89 -45.49
CA CYS A 66 26.00 41.15 -45.73
C CYS A 66 25.95 39.81 -45.00
N VAL A 67 24.78 39.45 -44.47
CA VAL A 67 24.49 38.10 -43.97
C VAL A 67 24.45 37.14 -45.17
N PRO A 68 25.25 36.05 -45.20
CA PRO A 68 25.15 35.05 -46.25
C PRO A 68 23.84 34.25 -46.08
N ARG A 69 23.04 34.19 -47.15
CA ARG A 69 21.85 33.32 -47.21
C ARG A 69 22.30 31.85 -47.14
N CYS A 70 21.65 31.04 -46.31
CA CYS A 70 21.77 29.58 -46.39
C CYS A 70 21.39 29.08 -47.81
N PRO A 71 22.04 28.02 -48.31
CA PRO A 71 21.86 27.59 -49.69
C PRO A 71 20.45 27.00 -49.93
N ARG A 72 19.87 27.34 -51.07
CA ARG A 72 18.72 26.61 -51.64
C ARG A 72 19.14 25.15 -51.79
N VAL A 73 18.38 24.23 -51.19
CA VAL A 73 18.45 22.81 -51.56
C VAL A 73 18.02 22.72 -53.03
N ILE A 74 18.91 22.18 -53.86
CA ILE A 74 18.67 21.96 -55.28
C ILE A 74 17.65 20.84 -55.42
N VAL A 75 16.55 21.10 -56.12
CA VAL A 75 15.64 20.05 -56.57
C VAL A 75 16.32 19.37 -57.75
N ASP A 76 17.06 18.30 -57.47
CA ASP A 76 17.67 17.48 -58.51
C ASP A 76 16.59 16.85 -59.41
N ARG A 77 16.90 16.75 -60.70
CA ARG A 77 16.02 16.09 -61.67
C ARG A 77 15.84 14.63 -61.29
N LEU A 78 14.58 14.20 -61.20
CA LEU A 78 14.21 12.79 -61.01
C LEU A 78 14.78 11.95 -62.16
N ASP A 79 15.72 11.09 -61.81
CA ASP A 79 16.15 9.94 -62.62
C ASP A 79 14.96 8.98 -62.81
N PRO A 80 14.48 8.75 -64.06
CA PRO A 80 13.28 7.94 -64.31
C PRO A 80 13.49 6.43 -64.09
N THR A 81 14.69 5.99 -63.71
CA THR A 81 15.01 4.57 -63.48
C THR A 81 14.99 4.15 -62.00
N ARG A 82 14.83 5.09 -61.06
CA ARG A 82 14.65 4.75 -59.64
C ARG A 82 13.19 4.37 -59.36
N PRO A 83 12.92 3.28 -58.60
CA PRO A 83 11.56 2.96 -58.18
C PRO A 83 11.00 4.12 -57.37
N SER A 84 9.78 4.54 -57.70
CA SER A 84 9.13 5.66 -57.04
C SER A 84 8.68 5.25 -55.65
N PHE A 85 8.54 6.20 -54.71
CA PHE A 85 7.94 5.90 -53.41
C PHE A 85 6.48 5.38 -53.53
N ALA A 86 5.81 5.62 -54.66
CA ALA A 86 4.49 5.04 -54.95
C ALA A 86 4.52 3.52 -55.16
N ASP A 87 5.68 2.92 -55.45
CA ASP A 87 5.84 1.46 -55.57
C ASP A 87 5.86 0.75 -54.21
N VAL A 88 6.00 1.48 -53.09
CA VAL A 88 5.90 0.91 -51.73
C VAL A 88 4.50 0.33 -51.45
N GLY A 89 3.45 0.91 -52.04
CA GLY A 89 2.09 0.36 -51.97
C GLY A 89 1.92 -0.98 -52.72
N LYS A 90 2.87 -1.33 -53.60
CA LYS A 90 2.89 -2.58 -54.37
C LYS A 90 3.77 -3.66 -53.72
N LEU A 91 4.51 -3.35 -52.64
CA LEU A 91 5.23 -4.40 -51.91
C LEU A 91 4.23 -5.42 -51.34
N SER A 92 4.44 -6.67 -51.73
CA SER A 92 3.64 -7.83 -51.34
C SER A 92 4.58 -8.84 -50.71
N LEU A 93 4.40 -9.11 -49.41
CA LEU A 93 5.27 -10.04 -48.66
C LEU A 93 4.86 -11.51 -48.86
N ASN A 94 3.67 -11.71 -49.43
CA ASN A 94 3.09 -12.98 -49.87
C ASN A 94 2.01 -12.62 -50.89
N HIS A 95 1.82 -13.42 -51.95
CA HIS A 95 0.83 -13.24 -53.03
C HIS A 95 -0.64 -13.02 -52.59
N TRP A 96 -0.92 -13.10 -51.30
CA TRP A 96 -2.22 -13.01 -50.68
C TRP A 96 -2.66 -11.59 -50.27
N MET A 97 -1.78 -10.62 -49.95
CA MET A 97 -2.20 -9.23 -49.66
C MET A 97 -1.06 -8.17 -49.70
N PRO A 98 -1.39 -6.87 -49.92
CA PRO A 98 -0.43 -5.76 -49.82
C PRO A 98 0.18 -5.60 -48.43
N LEU A 99 1.47 -5.26 -48.35
CA LEU A 99 2.21 -5.13 -47.08
C LEU A 99 1.58 -4.16 -46.06
N PRO A 100 1.09 -2.95 -46.42
CA PRO A 100 0.45 -2.07 -45.42
C PRO A 100 -0.83 -2.65 -44.82
N LEU A 101 -1.61 -3.38 -45.62
CA LEU A 101 -2.81 -4.07 -45.14
C LEU A 101 -2.43 -5.22 -44.19
N PHE A 102 -1.42 -6.01 -44.57
CA PHE A 102 -0.86 -7.07 -43.73
C PHE A 102 -0.42 -6.54 -42.36
N LEU A 103 0.40 -5.48 -42.33
CA LEU A 103 0.87 -4.89 -41.07
C LEU A 103 -0.28 -4.34 -40.22
N THR A 104 -1.32 -3.76 -40.83
CA THR A 104 -2.50 -3.26 -40.11
C THR A 104 -3.29 -4.41 -39.48
N VAL A 105 -3.50 -5.51 -40.22
CA VAL A 105 -4.18 -6.72 -39.73
C VAL A 105 -3.36 -7.38 -38.62
N ALA A 106 -2.05 -7.53 -38.81
CA ALA A 106 -1.13 -8.07 -37.81
C ALA A 106 -1.13 -7.24 -36.51
N SER A 107 -1.08 -5.90 -36.62
CA SER A 107 -1.13 -5.00 -35.47
C SER A 107 -2.43 -5.18 -34.67
N LEU A 108 -3.59 -5.26 -35.34
CA LEU A 108 -4.88 -5.51 -34.70
C LEU A 108 -4.95 -6.88 -33.99
N LEU A 109 -4.36 -7.92 -34.59
CA LEU A 109 -4.28 -9.25 -33.96
C LEU A 109 -3.33 -9.25 -32.74
N VAL A 110 -2.22 -8.54 -32.79
CA VAL A 110 -1.32 -8.35 -31.63
C VAL A 110 -2.03 -7.58 -30.51
N GLN A 111 -2.80 -6.53 -30.85
CA GLN A 111 -3.66 -5.83 -29.87
C GLN A 111 -4.71 -6.77 -29.25
N ALA A 112 -5.33 -7.64 -30.05
CA ALA A 112 -6.29 -8.63 -29.54
C ALA A 112 -5.65 -9.61 -28.54
N GLY A 113 -4.48 -10.17 -28.89
CA GLY A 113 -3.73 -11.06 -28.00
C GLY A 113 -3.29 -10.38 -26.70
N ALA A 114 -2.77 -9.14 -26.79
CA ALA A 114 -2.40 -8.35 -25.62
C ALA A 114 -3.60 -8.07 -24.70
N ALA A 115 -4.75 -7.69 -25.28
CA ALA A 115 -5.98 -7.44 -24.52
C ALA A 115 -6.52 -8.71 -23.84
N LEU A 116 -6.46 -9.88 -24.48
CA LEU A 116 -6.81 -11.16 -23.85
C LEU A 116 -5.87 -11.53 -22.70
N LEU A 117 -4.56 -11.32 -22.86
CA LEU A 117 -3.57 -11.58 -21.81
C LEU A 117 -3.81 -10.68 -20.59
N ILE A 118 -4.08 -9.38 -20.82
CA ILE A 118 -4.42 -8.45 -19.73
C ILE A 118 -5.75 -8.86 -19.07
N ALA A 119 -6.77 -9.25 -19.84
CA ALA A 119 -8.02 -9.76 -19.28
C ALA A 119 -7.81 -11.00 -18.39
N LEU A 120 -6.95 -11.94 -18.80
CA LEU A 120 -6.60 -13.14 -18.02
C LEU A 120 -5.94 -12.78 -16.67
N VAL A 121 -5.01 -11.82 -16.68
CA VAL A 121 -4.41 -11.28 -15.44
C VAL A 121 -5.49 -10.68 -14.53
N PHE A 122 -6.39 -9.87 -15.09
CA PHE A 122 -7.48 -9.25 -14.33
C PHE A 122 -8.49 -10.26 -13.76
N VAL A 123 -8.78 -11.37 -14.45
CA VAL A 123 -9.56 -12.50 -13.90
C VAL A 123 -8.85 -13.11 -12.70
N GLY A 124 -7.53 -13.31 -12.78
CA GLY A 124 -6.72 -13.80 -11.65
C GLY A 124 -6.78 -12.87 -10.44
N LEU A 125 -6.61 -11.56 -10.66
CA LEU A 125 -6.74 -10.54 -9.61
C LEU A 125 -8.15 -10.48 -9.03
N GLN A 126 -9.19 -10.57 -9.87
CA GLN A 126 -10.59 -10.54 -9.42
C GLN A 126 -10.90 -11.72 -8.49
N ARG A 127 -10.41 -12.93 -8.81
CA ARG A 127 -10.55 -14.12 -7.95
C ARG A 127 -9.78 -14.01 -6.63
N ARG A 128 -8.70 -13.23 -6.58
CA ARG A 128 -7.87 -13.04 -5.38
C ARG A 128 -8.39 -11.93 -4.46
N TYR A 129 -8.76 -10.78 -5.02
CA TYR A 129 -9.02 -9.55 -4.27
C TYR A 129 -10.49 -9.11 -4.24
N TRP A 130 -11.38 -9.76 -5.01
CA TRP A 130 -12.84 -9.55 -4.99
C TRP A 130 -13.32 -8.09 -5.18
N ARG A 131 -12.48 -7.20 -5.73
CA ARG A 131 -12.83 -5.78 -5.96
C ARG A 131 -13.78 -5.62 -7.16
N PRO A 132 -14.92 -4.91 -7.04
CA PRO A 132 -15.91 -4.78 -8.13
C PRO A 132 -15.35 -4.24 -9.46
N PHE A 133 -14.49 -3.22 -9.39
CA PHE A 133 -13.95 -2.54 -10.57
C PHE A 133 -13.13 -3.48 -11.49
N LEU A 134 -12.52 -4.53 -10.93
CA LEU A 134 -11.76 -5.53 -11.70
C LEU A 134 -12.67 -6.31 -12.66
N GLY A 135 -13.93 -6.55 -12.28
CA GLY A 135 -14.92 -7.16 -13.16
C GLY A 135 -15.22 -6.27 -14.37
N HIS A 136 -15.50 -5.00 -14.14
CA HIS A 136 -15.71 -4.02 -15.21
C HIS A 136 -14.48 -3.89 -16.12
N TRP A 137 -13.26 -3.80 -15.59
CA TRP A 137 -12.06 -3.72 -16.43
C TRP A 137 -11.76 -5.04 -17.18
N THR A 138 -12.05 -6.20 -16.60
CA THR A 138 -11.96 -7.49 -17.32
C THR A 138 -12.86 -7.47 -18.56
N TRP A 139 -14.12 -7.04 -18.41
CA TRP A 139 -15.03 -6.90 -19.54
C TRP A 139 -14.59 -5.83 -20.55
N SER A 140 -13.94 -4.74 -20.11
CA SER A 140 -13.31 -3.76 -21.01
C SER A 140 -12.23 -4.40 -21.88
N TRP A 141 -11.33 -5.20 -21.29
CA TRP A 141 -10.25 -5.85 -22.03
C TRP A 141 -10.76 -6.95 -22.97
N LEU A 142 -11.75 -7.74 -22.55
CA LEU A 142 -12.43 -8.71 -23.43
C LEU A 142 -13.14 -8.02 -24.61
N ALA A 143 -13.84 -6.91 -24.36
CA ALA A 143 -14.49 -6.13 -25.40
C ALA A 143 -13.47 -5.44 -26.33
N LEU A 144 -12.29 -5.04 -25.82
CA LEU A 144 -11.19 -4.54 -26.65
C LEU A 144 -10.66 -5.62 -27.59
N ALA A 145 -10.42 -6.84 -27.07
CA ALA A 145 -9.97 -7.97 -27.88
C ALA A 145 -10.98 -8.33 -28.97
N ALA A 146 -12.28 -8.36 -28.63
CA ALA A 146 -13.34 -8.58 -29.61
C ALA A 146 -13.40 -7.47 -30.68
N TYR A 147 -13.25 -6.21 -30.28
CA TYR A 147 -13.19 -5.06 -31.20
C TYR A 147 -12.02 -5.16 -32.19
N THR A 148 -10.80 -5.43 -31.71
CA THR A 148 -9.62 -5.49 -32.58
C THR A 148 -9.63 -6.74 -33.47
N ALA A 149 -10.05 -7.90 -32.94
CA ALA A 149 -10.20 -9.12 -33.73
C ALA A 149 -11.28 -9.00 -34.82
N CYS A 150 -12.47 -8.46 -34.50
CA CYS A 150 -13.50 -8.21 -35.51
C CYS A 150 -13.04 -7.17 -36.55
N SER A 151 -12.30 -6.15 -36.13
CA SER A 151 -11.73 -5.15 -37.05
C SER A 151 -10.66 -5.73 -37.99
N ALA A 152 -9.87 -6.70 -37.53
CA ALA A 152 -8.94 -7.44 -38.37
C ALA A 152 -9.71 -8.34 -39.36
N LEU A 153 -10.69 -9.10 -38.88
CA LEU A 153 -11.50 -10.01 -39.69
C LEU A 153 -12.29 -9.27 -40.77
N ALA A 154 -12.87 -8.10 -40.46
CA ALA A 154 -13.56 -7.27 -41.44
C ALA A 154 -12.65 -6.88 -42.61
N ARG A 155 -11.40 -6.46 -42.34
CA ARG A 155 -10.41 -6.12 -43.38
C ARG A 155 -10.06 -7.32 -44.25
N ILE A 156 -9.87 -8.50 -43.65
CA ILE A 156 -9.58 -9.75 -44.38
C ILE A 156 -10.75 -10.12 -45.29
N VAL A 157 -11.99 -10.08 -44.78
CA VAL A 157 -13.21 -10.44 -45.52
C VAL A 157 -13.49 -9.47 -46.67
N LEU A 158 -13.25 -8.17 -46.48
CA LEU A 158 -13.42 -7.17 -47.54
C LEU A 158 -12.36 -7.34 -48.64
N TYR A 159 -11.10 -7.61 -48.27
CA TYR A 159 -10.01 -7.82 -49.23
C TYR A 159 -10.19 -9.12 -50.02
N GLY A 160 -10.58 -10.22 -49.37
CA GLY A 160 -10.81 -11.53 -50.00
C GLY A 160 -12.04 -11.59 -50.93
N ALA A 161 -12.79 -10.49 -51.07
CA ALA A 161 -13.98 -10.39 -51.91
C ALA A 161 -13.84 -9.26 -52.96
N PRO A 162 -12.88 -9.36 -53.91
CA PRO A 162 -12.62 -8.31 -54.90
C PRO A 162 -13.88 -7.96 -55.69
N GLY A 163 -14.10 -6.66 -55.91
CA GLY A 163 -15.30 -6.13 -56.57
C GLY A 163 -16.55 -6.02 -55.68
N ARG A 164 -16.53 -6.50 -54.43
CA ARG A 164 -17.61 -6.25 -53.46
C ARG A 164 -17.41 -4.91 -52.74
N THR A 165 -18.53 -4.24 -52.43
CA THR A 165 -18.52 -2.96 -51.69
C THR A 165 -18.54 -3.18 -50.17
N ILE A 166 -18.36 -2.11 -49.40
CA ILE A 166 -18.46 -2.10 -47.92
C ILE A 166 -19.80 -2.66 -47.40
N ALA A 167 -20.85 -2.67 -48.23
CA ALA A 167 -22.17 -3.24 -47.95
C ALA A 167 -22.26 -4.77 -48.11
N TYR A 168 -21.16 -5.47 -48.44
CA TYR A 168 -21.12 -6.93 -48.49
C TYR A 168 -21.59 -7.53 -47.14
N PRO A 169 -22.64 -8.37 -47.09
CA PRO A 169 -23.30 -8.69 -45.82
C PRO A 169 -22.38 -9.29 -44.74
N PRO A 170 -21.44 -10.21 -45.04
CA PRO A 170 -20.48 -10.68 -44.05
C PRO A 170 -19.59 -9.57 -43.47
N HIS A 171 -19.08 -8.67 -44.33
CA HIS A 171 -18.31 -7.51 -43.89
C HIS A 171 -19.14 -6.56 -43.01
N ALA A 172 -20.42 -6.37 -43.36
CA ALA A 172 -21.33 -5.53 -42.60
C ALA A 172 -21.60 -6.08 -41.20
N VAL A 173 -21.93 -7.38 -41.07
CA VAL A 173 -22.16 -8.03 -39.77
C VAL A 173 -20.92 -7.96 -38.88
N ILE A 174 -19.73 -8.27 -39.41
CA ILE A 174 -18.48 -8.23 -38.62
C ILE A 174 -18.15 -6.78 -38.18
N SER A 175 -18.39 -5.80 -39.04
CA SER A 175 -18.24 -4.38 -38.72
C SER A 175 -19.23 -3.92 -37.63
N MET A 176 -20.47 -4.44 -37.63
CA MET A 176 -21.45 -4.17 -36.58
C MET A 176 -21.00 -4.75 -35.23
N LEU A 177 -20.54 -6.00 -35.22
CA LEU A 177 -20.00 -6.66 -34.02
C LEU A 177 -18.77 -5.91 -33.47
N SER A 178 -17.90 -5.42 -34.35
CA SER A 178 -16.79 -4.53 -33.97
C SER A 178 -17.30 -3.23 -33.32
N GLY A 179 -18.27 -2.54 -33.93
CA GLY A 179 -18.87 -1.31 -33.38
C GLY A 179 -19.45 -1.51 -31.97
N ILE A 180 -20.21 -2.58 -31.78
CA ILE A 180 -20.77 -2.99 -30.47
C ILE A 180 -19.65 -3.21 -29.45
N ALA A 181 -18.64 -4.03 -29.78
CA ALA A 181 -17.52 -4.32 -28.90
C ALA A 181 -16.71 -3.05 -28.54
N GLY A 182 -16.51 -2.14 -29.50
CA GLY A 182 -15.82 -0.87 -29.27
C GLY A 182 -16.55 0.05 -28.29
N CYS A 183 -17.87 0.20 -28.43
CA CYS A 183 -18.67 0.99 -27.50
C CYS A 183 -18.74 0.37 -26.10
N LEU A 184 -18.92 -0.96 -26.01
CA LEU A 184 -18.89 -1.68 -24.73
C LEU A 184 -17.55 -1.55 -24.01
N GLN A 185 -16.43 -1.62 -24.73
CA GLN A 185 -15.09 -1.45 -24.18
C GLN A 185 -14.93 -0.11 -23.45
N LEU A 186 -15.39 1.00 -24.04
CA LEU A 186 -15.33 2.32 -23.39
C LEU A 186 -16.29 2.43 -22.19
N ALA A 187 -17.48 1.83 -22.30
CA ALA A 187 -18.45 1.80 -21.21
C ALA A 187 -17.89 1.07 -19.97
N PHE A 188 -17.32 -0.12 -20.19
CA PHE A 188 -16.71 -0.94 -19.14
C PHE A 188 -15.46 -0.29 -18.53
N LEU A 189 -14.61 0.33 -19.35
CA LEU A 189 -13.47 1.11 -18.88
C LEU A 189 -13.93 2.22 -17.93
N LEU A 190 -14.88 3.05 -18.37
CA LEU A 190 -15.39 4.18 -17.59
C LEU A 190 -16.10 3.73 -16.32
N MET A 191 -16.95 2.71 -16.36
CA MET A 191 -17.60 2.15 -15.18
C MET A 191 -16.58 1.68 -14.13
N GLY A 192 -15.55 0.92 -14.53
CA GLY A 192 -14.51 0.52 -13.58
C GLY A 192 -13.61 1.68 -13.12
N THR A 193 -13.36 2.70 -13.95
CA THR A 193 -12.64 3.91 -13.48
C THR A 193 -13.45 4.70 -12.45
N PHE A 194 -14.78 4.72 -12.58
CA PHE A 194 -15.68 5.32 -11.60
C PHE A 194 -15.65 4.56 -10.28
N GLU A 195 -15.78 3.22 -10.31
CA GLU A 195 -15.72 2.40 -9.11
C GLU A 195 -14.35 2.47 -8.42
N LEU A 196 -13.26 2.54 -9.19
CA LEU A 196 -11.90 2.72 -8.66
C LEU A 196 -11.68 4.11 -8.04
N ALA A 197 -12.15 5.18 -8.69
CA ALA A 197 -11.94 6.56 -8.24
C ALA A 197 -12.85 6.95 -7.06
N THR A 198 -14.10 6.47 -7.04
CA THR A 198 -15.07 6.78 -5.98
C THR A 198 -15.04 5.75 -4.85
N GLY A 199 -14.70 4.49 -5.14
CA GLY A 199 -14.86 3.34 -4.26
C GLY A 199 -16.31 2.93 -3.99
N ALA A 200 -17.28 3.47 -4.74
CA ALA A 200 -18.68 3.06 -4.70
C ALA A 200 -18.97 2.11 -5.86
N SER A 201 -19.69 1.01 -5.61
CA SER A 201 -20.12 0.09 -6.65
C SER A 201 -21.38 0.58 -7.37
N LEU A 202 -21.50 0.31 -8.66
CA LEU A 202 -22.67 0.70 -9.45
C LEU A 202 -23.84 -0.29 -9.26
N PRO A 203 -25.09 0.18 -9.13
CA PRO A 203 -26.26 -0.69 -9.10
C PRO A 203 -26.37 -1.55 -10.38
N ARG A 204 -26.68 -2.84 -10.22
CA ARG A 204 -26.82 -3.79 -11.36
C ARG A 204 -27.79 -3.31 -12.44
N THR A 205 -28.85 -2.59 -12.05
CA THR A 205 -29.83 -1.98 -12.96
C THR A 205 -29.21 -0.88 -13.82
N THR A 206 -28.38 -0.01 -13.23
CA THR A 206 -27.63 1.05 -13.94
C THR A 206 -26.62 0.45 -14.90
N VAL A 207 -25.83 -0.54 -14.46
CA VAL A 207 -24.86 -1.25 -15.32
C VAL A 207 -25.57 -1.87 -16.53
N ARG A 208 -26.68 -2.59 -16.32
CA ARG A 208 -27.48 -3.19 -17.40
C ARG A 208 -28.00 -2.14 -18.40
N ARG A 209 -28.49 -0.99 -17.92
CA ARG A 209 -28.95 0.11 -18.79
C ARG A 209 -27.81 0.69 -19.64
N ILE A 210 -26.64 0.93 -19.04
CA ILE A 210 -25.46 1.44 -19.76
C ILE A 210 -25.00 0.44 -20.83
N VAL A 211 -24.91 -0.85 -20.49
CA VAL A 211 -24.51 -1.92 -21.43
C VAL A 211 -25.47 -2.01 -22.62
N ILE A 212 -26.79 -1.99 -22.37
CA ILE A 212 -27.79 -2.04 -23.46
C ILE A 212 -27.70 -0.78 -24.34
N ALA A 213 -27.67 0.41 -23.75
CA ALA A 213 -27.62 1.66 -24.52
C ALA A 213 -26.34 1.77 -25.36
N THR A 214 -25.19 1.35 -24.83
CA THR A 214 -23.90 1.41 -25.54
C THR A 214 -23.76 0.31 -26.60
N ALA A 215 -24.34 -0.87 -26.39
CA ALA A 215 -24.46 -1.89 -27.43
C ALA A 215 -25.35 -1.44 -28.59
N LEU A 216 -26.52 -0.84 -28.32
CA LEU A 216 -27.41 -0.29 -29.35
C LEU A 216 -26.71 0.82 -30.15
N LEU A 217 -26.04 1.76 -29.48
CA LEU A 217 -25.26 2.81 -30.13
C LEU A 217 -24.16 2.24 -31.04
N GLY A 218 -23.42 1.25 -30.55
CA GLY A 218 -22.34 0.59 -31.31
C GLY A 218 -22.83 -0.23 -32.51
N GLY A 219 -24.07 -0.75 -32.46
CA GLY A 219 -24.70 -1.44 -33.60
C GLY A 219 -25.30 -0.50 -34.64
N LEU A 220 -25.88 0.63 -34.21
CA LEU A 220 -26.50 1.63 -35.09
C LEU A 220 -25.48 2.53 -35.81
N LEU A 221 -24.36 2.88 -35.17
CA LEU A 221 -23.38 3.81 -35.74
C LEU A 221 -22.77 3.33 -37.08
N PRO A 222 -22.45 2.03 -37.28
CA PRO A 222 -22.06 1.50 -38.58
C PRO A 222 -23.18 1.50 -39.64
N MET A 223 -24.46 1.41 -39.23
CA MET A 223 -25.61 1.27 -40.15
C MET A 223 -25.99 2.56 -40.87
N LEU A 224 -25.80 3.72 -40.22
CA LEU A 224 -26.19 5.04 -40.73
C LEU A 224 -25.63 5.39 -42.14
N PHE A 225 -24.62 4.66 -42.60
CA PHE A 225 -23.82 5.01 -43.77
C PHE A 225 -23.57 3.84 -44.75
N TRP A 226 -24.23 2.69 -44.60
CA TRP A 226 -23.97 1.52 -45.47
C TRP A 226 -24.54 1.62 -46.88
N TRP A 227 -25.52 2.50 -47.11
CA TRP A 227 -26.39 2.49 -48.28
C TRP A 227 -25.81 3.19 -49.52
N ASN A 228 -24.68 3.89 -49.42
CA ASN A 228 -24.06 4.60 -50.53
C ASN A 228 -22.58 4.22 -50.73
N ALA A 229 -22.30 3.42 -51.75
CA ALA A 229 -20.96 2.96 -52.08
C ALA A 229 -20.01 4.08 -52.55
N ALA A 230 -20.52 5.19 -53.10
CA ALA A 230 -19.69 6.31 -53.56
C ALA A 230 -18.98 7.02 -52.38
N ASN A 231 -19.55 6.96 -51.17
CA ASN A 231 -19.01 7.58 -49.97
C ASN A 231 -18.22 6.61 -49.08
N ALA A 232 -17.95 5.39 -49.54
CA ALA A 232 -17.36 4.29 -48.78
C ALA A 232 -16.10 4.67 -47.97
N GLU A 233 -15.16 5.40 -48.59
CA GLU A 233 -13.91 5.83 -47.95
C GLU A 233 -14.17 6.89 -46.87
N LEU A 234 -14.95 7.93 -47.18
CA LEU A 234 -15.32 8.98 -46.22
C LEU A 234 -16.04 8.41 -44.99
N VAL A 235 -16.90 7.40 -45.20
CA VAL A 235 -17.62 6.67 -44.14
C VAL A 235 -16.68 5.80 -43.29
N TYR A 236 -15.65 5.21 -43.88
CA TYR A 236 -14.62 4.50 -43.13
C TYR A 236 -13.78 5.48 -42.29
N GLN A 237 -13.30 6.59 -42.88
CA GLN A 237 -12.53 7.62 -42.18
C GLN A 237 -13.32 8.25 -41.03
N LEU A 238 -14.59 8.61 -41.25
CA LEU A 238 -15.45 9.18 -40.20
C LEU A 238 -15.60 8.24 -39.00
N ARG A 239 -15.79 6.93 -39.23
CA ARG A 239 -15.88 5.93 -38.16
C ARG A 239 -14.58 5.78 -37.38
N VAL A 240 -13.42 5.76 -38.07
CA VAL A 240 -12.10 5.71 -37.41
C VAL A 240 -11.86 6.98 -36.59
N THR A 241 -12.14 8.16 -37.15
CA THR A 241 -12.04 9.45 -36.47
C THR A 241 -12.90 9.51 -35.21
N LEU A 242 -14.20 9.21 -35.31
CA LEU A 242 -15.11 9.18 -34.16
C LEU A 242 -14.61 8.22 -33.07
N ARG A 243 -14.15 7.03 -33.47
CA ARG A 243 -13.59 6.04 -32.53
C ARG A 243 -12.36 6.57 -31.80
N ARG A 244 -11.39 7.18 -32.51
CA ARG A 244 -10.18 7.76 -31.91
C ARG A 244 -10.53 8.92 -30.96
N VAL A 245 -11.48 9.80 -31.35
CA VAL A 245 -11.98 10.90 -30.50
C VAL A 245 -12.64 10.36 -29.22
N PHE A 246 -13.52 9.36 -29.30
CA PHE A 246 -14.17 8.80 -28.11
C PHE A 246 -13.19 8.09 -27.18
N VAL A 247 -12.18 7.37 -27.71
CA VAL A 247 -11.11 6.77 -26.90
C VAL A 247 -10.28 7.85 -26.21
N ALA A 248 -9.92 8.93 -26.92
CA ALA A 248 -9.18 10.05 -26.34
C ALA A 248 -9.96 10.74 -25.19
N LEU A 249 -11.25 11.02 -25.43
CA LEU A 249 -12.12 11.65 -24.44
C LEU A 249 -12.29 10.76 -23.20
N ALA A 250 -12.56 9.46 -23.39
CA ALA A 250 -12.69 8.52 -22.28
C ALA A 250 -11.40 8.40 -21.46
N ALA A 251 -10.23 8.39 -22.12
CA ALA A 251 -8.94 8.37 -21.46
C ALA A 251 -8.67 9.66 -20.64
N LEU A 252 -9.02 10.85 -21.17
CA LEU A 252 -8.93 12.11 -20.42
C LEU A 252 -9.88 12.16 -19.21
N VAL A 253 -11.11 11.66 -19.36
CA VAL A 253 -12.08 11.52 -18.26
C VAL A 253 -11.53 10.57 -17.17
N ALA A 254 -11.00 9.41 -17.57
CA ALA A 254 -10.39 8.45 -16.65
C ALA A 254 -9.17 9.03 -15.92
N ALA A 255 -8.25 9.70 -16.64
CA ALA A 255 -7.10 10.39 -16.06
C ALA A 255 -7.53 11.46 -15.04
N ARG A 256 -8.57 12.24 -15.36
CA ARG A 256 -9.09 13.28 -14.46
C ARG A 256 -9.82 12.73 -13.23
N ALA A 257 -10.52 11.60 -13.36
CA ALA A 257 -11.12 10.90 -12.23
C ALA A 257 -10.04 10.36 -11.27
N ILE A 258 -9.04 9.66 -11.81
CA ILE A 258 -8.00 8.97 -11.04
C ILE A 258 -7.00 9.95 -10.39
N SER A 259 -6.64 11.03 -11.08
CA SER A 259 -5.75 12.07 -10.52
C SER A 259 -6.36 12.82 -9.33
N ARG A 260 -7.69 12.86 -9.23
CA ARG A 260 -8.43 13.47 -8.11
C ARG A 260 -8.62 12.53 -6.93
N THR A 261 -8.32 11.24 -7.06
CA THR A 261 -8.53 10.25 -5.99
C THR A 261 -7.52 10.45 -4.86
N SER A 262 -8.02 10.81 -3.67
CA SER A 262 -7.21 11.02 -2.45
C SER A 262 -6.84 9.73 -1.72
N ARG A 263 -7.55 8.61 -1.99
CA ARG A 263 -7.48 7.34 -1.24
C ARG A 263 -6.07 6.75 -1.08
N VAL A 264 -5.13 7.02 -1.99
CA VAL A 264 -3.72 6.65 -1.81
C VAL A 264 -2.81 7.82 -2.19
N ALA A 265 -2.53 8.69 -1.22
CA ALA A 265 -1.87 9.98 -1.41
C ALA A 265 -0.48 9.90 -2.06
N ARG A 266 0.24 8.77 -1.92
CA ARG A 266 1.62 8.57 -2.39
C ARG A 266 1.85 7.39 -3.35
N ALA A 267 0.81 6.76 -3.89
CA ALA A 267 0.98 5.62 -4.80
C ALA A 267 1.68 5.97 -6.13
N ILE A 268 2.77 5.26 -6.43
CA ILE A 268 3.41 5.22 -7.77
C ILE A 268 2.39 4.73 -8.81
N GLY A 269 1.59 3.71 -8.48
CA GLY A 269 0.56 3.15 -9.35
C GLY A 269 -0.47 4.18 -9.84
N ARG A 270 -1.01 5.04 -8.96
CA ARG A 270 -1.93 6.14 -9.35
C ARG A 270 -1.29 7.08 -10.36
N ARG A 271 -0.02 7.46 -10.17
CA ARG A 271 0.72 8.34 -11.12
C ARG A 271 0.94 7.64 -12.45
N SER A 272 1.36 6.36 -12.43
CA SER A 272 1.54 5.53 -13.62
C SER A 272 0.26 5.42 -14.44
N VAL A 273 -0.85 4.99 -13.83
CA VAL A 273 -2.16 4.88 -14.49
C VAL A 273 -2.62 6.22 -15.08
N THR A 274 -2.49 7.31 -14.33
CA THR A 274 -2.84 8.66 -14.81
C THR A 274 -2.02 9.06 -16.03
N LEU A 275 -0.70 8.88 -15.97
CA LEU A 275 0.22 9.21 -17.06
C LEU A 275 -0.05 8.36 -18.31
N THR A 276 -0.34 7.06 -18.13
CA THR A 276 -0.67 6.19 -19.26
C THR A 276 -2.01 6.54 -19.90
N PHE A 277 -3.03 6.97 -19.14
CA PHE A 277 -4.26 7.50 -19.74
C PHE A 277 -4.03 8.80 -20.53
N PHE A 278 -3.19 9.72 -20.03
CA PHE A 278 -2.78 10.89 -20.82
C PHE A 278 -2.00 10.50 -22.08
N GLY A 279 -1.08 9.53 -21.98
CA GLY A 279 -0.36 8.98 -23.13
C GLY A 279 -1.29 8.34 -24.17
N LEU A 280 -2.31 7.60 -23.73
CA LEU A 280 -3.34 7.04 -24.60
C LEU A 280 -4.13 8.13 -25.33
N ALA A 281 -4.59 9.16 -24.60
CA ALA A 281 -5.29 10.29 -25.21
C ALA A 281 -4.42 11.03 -26.23
N ALA A 282 -3.17 11.36 -25.87
CA ALA A 282 -2.22 12.01 -26.77
C ALA A 282 -1.94 11.16 -28.02
N HIS A 283 -1.78 9.84 -27.87
CA HIS A 283 -1.56 8.93 -28.99
C HIS A 283 -2.78 8.85 -29.94
N GLN A 284 -4.01 8.83 -29.40
CA GLN A 284 -5.21 8.87 -30.26
C GLN A 284 -5.31 10.18 -31.05
N ILE A 285 -4.96 11.32 -30.43
CA ILE A 285 -4.95 12.65 -31.08
C ILE A 285 -3.85 12.72 -32.15
N GLN A 286 -2.65 12.21 -31.84
CA GLN A 286 -1.56 12.09 -32.82
C GLN A 286 -1.96 11.23 -34.02
N TYR A 287 -2.57 10.06 -33.77
CA TYR A 287 -3.08 9.19 -34.85
C TYR A 287 -4.09 9.94 -35.70
N LEU A 288 -5.04 10.66 -35.08
CA LEU A 288 -6.05 11.44 -35.81
C LEU A 288 -5.39 12.49 -36.71
N ALA A 289 -4.49 13.32 -36.17
CA ALA A 289 -3.80 14.38 -36.92
C ALA A 289 -3.04 13.83 -38.13
N LEU A 290 -2.29 12.73 -37.96
CA LEU A 290 -1.53 12.09 -39.04
C LEU A 290 -2.45 11.38 -40.06
N SER A 291 -3.58 10.83 -39.61
CA SER A 291 -4.53 10.13 -40.48
C SER A 291 -5.47 11.07 -41.25
N ALA A 292 -5.56 12.35 -40.88
CA ALA A 292 -6.41 13.32 -41.56
C ALA A 292 -5.88 13.73 -42.94
N ASP A 293 -4.56 13.85 -43.07
CA ASP A 293 -3.87 14.30 -44.28
C ASP A 293 -3.80 13.18 -45.35
N PRO A 294 -4.33 13.38 -46.57
CA PRO A 294 -4.30 12.37 -47.63
C PRO A 294 -2.89 12.06 -48.14
N ASP A 295 -1.99 13.03 -48.16
CA ASP A 295 -0.64 12.86 -48.67
C ASP A 295 0.19 12.05 -47.67
N ILE A 296 0.03 12.28 -46.37
CA ILE A 296 0.64 11.45 -45.32
C ILE A 296 0.15 9.99 -45.42
N ARG A 297 -1.16 9.76 -45.68
CA ARG A 297 -1.71 8.42 -45.88
C ARG A 297 -1.11 7.70 -47.09
N ALA A 298 -0.86 8.42 -48.19
CA ALA A 298 -0.26 7.87 -49.40
C ALA A 298 1.25 7.63 -49.27
N LEU A 299 1.98 8.54 -48.61
CA LEU A 299 3.44 8.54 -48.56
C LEU A 299 4.02 7.66 -47.44
N TYR A 300 3.29 7.47 -46.33
CA TYR A 300 3.75 6.73 -45.14
C TYR A 300 2.81 5.59 -44.66
N PRO A 301 2.28 4.72 -45.55
CA PRO A 301 1.27 3.73 -45.19
C PRO A 301 1.79 2.66 -44.21
N LEU A 302 3.09 2.30 -44.28
CA LEU A 302 3.73 1.35 -43.37
C LEU A 302 3.87 1.90 -41.95
N TRP A 303 4.12 3.20 -41.82
CA TRP A 303 4.27 3.87 -40.52
C TRP A 303 2.91 4.04 -39.83
N LEU A 304 1.87 4.45 -40.56
CA LEU A 304 0.51 4.51 -40.03
C LEU A 304 0.00 3.13 -39.56
N ALA A 305 0.40 2.05 -40.23
CA ALA A 305 0.11 0.68 -39.80
C ALA A 305 0.85 0.29 -38.51
N SER A 306 2.08 0.78 -38.29
CA SER A 306 2.87 0.45 -37.10
C SER A 306 2.47 1.23 -35.85
N LEU A 307 1.78 2.37 -35.98
CA LEU A 307 1.28 3.16 -34.83
C LEU A 307 0.42 2.33 -33.86
N GLY A 308 -0.31 1.31 -34.34
CA GLY A 308 -1.10 0.41 -33.49
C GLY A 308 -0.27 -0.40 -32.48
N LEU A 309 1.05 -0.49 -32.64
CA LEU A 309 1.93 -1.10 -31.62
C LEU A 309 2.12 -0.20 -30.39
N VAL A 310 1.95 1.11 -30.53
CA VAL A 310 2.01 2.06 -29.39
C VAL A 310 0.80 1.90 -28.48
N ASP A 311 -0.40 1.67 -29.04
CA ASP A 311 -1.60 1.27 -28.28
C ASP A 311 -1.28 0.06 -27.37
N VAL A 312 -0.55 -0.96 -27.85
CA VAL A 312 -0.16 -2.16 -27.07
C VAL A 312 0.73 -1.81 -25.88
N VAL A 313 1.78 -1.00 -26.09
CA VAL A 313 2.69 -0.56 -25.00
C VAL A 313 1.92 0.22 -23.93
N LEU A 314 0.98 1.07 -24.34
CA LEU A 314 0.13 1.83 -23.42
C LEU A 314 -0.87 0.92 -22.68
N TYR A 315 -1.40 -0.13 -23.32
CA TYR A 315 -2.25 -1.10 -22.64
C TYR A 315 -1.49 -1.88 -21.56
N PHE A 316 -0.26 -2.33 -21.84
CA PHE A 316 0.60 -2.95 -20.82
C PHE A 316 1.00 -1.97 -19.71
N GLY A 317 1.30 -0.72 -20.04
CA GLY A 317 1.57 0.33 -19.05
C GLY A 317 0.37 0.57 -18.11
N LEU A 318 -0.85 0.57 -18.65
CA LEU A 318 -2.09 0.77 -17.90
C LEU A 318 -2.37 -0.43 -16.98
N ALA A 319 -2.22 -1.65 -17.50
CA ALA A 319 -2.37 -2.88 -16.74
C ALA A 319 -1.35 -2.96 -15.60
N MET A 320 -0.06 -2.72 -15.89
CA MET A 320 1.02 -2.73 -14.91
C MET A 320 0.84 -1.63 -13.85
N GLY A 321 0.48 -0.41 -14.26
CA GLY A 321 0.20 0.69 -13.34
C GLY A 321 -0.93 0.36 -12.35
N LEU A 322 -1.98 -0.33 -12.80
CA LEU A 322 -3.06 -0.76 -11.91
C LEU A 322 -2.65 -1.93 -11.01
N VAL A 323 -1.87 -2.90 -11.51
CA VAL A 323 -1.30 -3.98 -10.67
C VAL A 323 -0.44 -3.37 -9.55
N ILE A 324 0.43 -2.40 -9.87
CA ILE A 324 1.25 -1.68 -8.90
C ILE A 324 0.37 -0.94 -7.88
N TRP A 325 -0.72 -0.28 -8.32
CA TRP A 325 -1.66 0.38 -7.40
C TRP A 325 -2.31 -0.64 -6.45
N LEU A 326 -2.86 -1.73 -6.98
CA LEU A 326 -3.53 -2.75 -6.16
C LEU A 326 -2.58 -3.39 -5.14
N LEU A 327 -1.33 -3.68 -5.53
CA LEU A 327 -0.32 -4.20 -4.61
C LEU A 327 0.10 -3.19 -3.54
N GLU A 328 0.17 -1.89 -3.86
CA GLU A 328 0.48 -0.84 -2.90
C GLU A 328 -0.66 -0.64 -1.87
N GLU A 329 -1.92 -0.72 -2.30
CA GLU A 329 -3.09 -0.62 -1.41
C GLU A 329 -3.11 -1.77 -0.39
N GLU A 330 -2.89 -3.01 -0.86
CA GLU A 330 -2.85 -4.20 -0.02
C GLU A 330 -1.60 -4.22 0.89
N ARG A 331 -0.44 -3.73 0.40
CA ARG A 331 0.75 -3.53 1.22
C ARG A 331 0.49 -2.54 2.35
N GLN A 332 -0.12 -1.40 2.08
CA GLN A 332 -0.43 -0.42 3.12
C GLN A 332 -1.40 -1.01 4.15
N ALA A 333 -2.47 -1.68 3.70
CA ALA A 333 -3.45 -2.32 4.60
C ALA A 333 -2.80 -3.38 5.52
N THR A 334 -1.88 -4.19 5.00
CA THR A 334 -1.14 -5.18 5.80
C THR A 334 -0.15 -4.54 6.76
N MET A 335 0.52 -3.44 6.39
CA MET A 335 1.39 -2.68 7.29
C MET A 335 0.60 -2.00 8.43
N ASP A 336 -0.54 -1.38 8.13
CA ASP A 336 -1.40 -0.73 9.12
C ASP A 336 -1.99 -1.76 10.10
N ALA A 337 -2.38 -2.94 9.60
CA ALA A 337 -2.82 -4.05 10.44
C ALA A 337 -1.70 -4.59 11.33
N ALA A 338 -0.49 -4.78 10.79
CA ALA A 338 0.66 -5.25 11.55
C ALA A 338 1.05 -4.27 12.67
N ALA A 339 1.11 -2.97 12.39
CA ALA A 339 1.40 -1.94 13.40
C ALA A 339 0.33 -1.90 14.51
N LYS A 340 -0.94 -2.14 14.17
CA LYS A 340 -2.02 -2.25 15.16
C LYS A 340 -1.89 -3.50 16.03
N ILE A 341 -1.51 -4.64 15.45
CA ILE A 341 -1.24 -5.89 16.18
C ILE A 341 -0.04 -5.71 17.11
N GLU A 342 1.06 -5.12 16.63
CA GLU A 342 2.26 -4.82 17.42
C GLU A 342 1.93 -3.95 18.64
N LYS A 343 1.13 -2.88 18.45
CA LYS A 343 0.68 -2.04 19.55
C LYS A 343 -0.13 -2.82 20.60
N ILE A 344 -1.02 -3.73 20.19
CA ILE A 344 -1.82 -4.55 21.11
C ILE A 344 -0.97 -5.63 21.80
N ALA A 345 0.04 -6.18 21.10
CA ALA A 345 0.89 -7.24 21.63
C ALA A 345 1.91 -6.75 22.68
N TYR A 346 2.33 -5.49 22.60
CA TYR A 346 3.43 -4.96 23.43
C TYR A 346 3.09 -3.75 24.30
N HIS A 347 1.93 -3.12 24.13
CA HIS A 347 1.50 -1.98 24.96
C HIS A 347 0.17 -2.24 25.65
N ASP A 348 0.01 -1.67 26.84
CA ASP A 348 -1.26 -1.57 27.54
C ASP A 348 -2.20 -0.60 26.81
N ALA A 349 -3.44 -1.03 26.57
CA ALA A 349 -4.39 -0.27 25.76
C ALA A 349 -4.93 1.00 26.45
N LEU A 350 -4.92 1.04 27.79
CA LEU A 350 -5.47 2.15 28.59
C LEU A 350 -4.44 3.28 28.76
N THR A 351 -3.22 2.94 29.15
CA THR A 351 -2.14 3.88 29.51
C THR A 351 -1.16 4.14 28.37
N GLY A 352 -1.10 3.25 27.37
CA GLY A 352 -0.12 3.30 26.28
C GLY A 352 1.30 2.91 26.68
N LEU A 353 1.56 2.62 27.96
CA LEU A 353 2.83 2.10 28.45
C LEU A 353 3.11 0.71 27.83
N PRO A 354 4.39 0.29 27.76
CA PRO A 354 4.76 -1.12 27.68
C PRO A 354 3.92 -2.02 28.59
N ASN A 355 3.58 -3.21 28.08
CA ASN A 355 2.96 -4.28 28.86
C ASN A 355 4.02 -5.24 29.44
N ARG A 356 3.58 -6.19 30.27
CA ARG A 356 4.45 -7.22 30.88
C ARG A 356 5.35 -7.97 29.88
N GLN A 357 4.87 -8.25 28.66
CA GLN A 357 5.65 -8.96 27.65
C GLN A 357 6.78 -8.08 27.09
N LEU A 358 6.52 -6.80 26.80
CA LEU A 358 7.57 -5.87 26.37
C LEU A 358 8.60 -5.62 27.49
N PHE A 359 8.15 -5.53 28.74
CA PHE A 359 9.02 -5.33 29.90
C PHE A 359 10.00 -6.49 30.12
N LEU A 360 9.53 -7.74 30.07
CA LEU A 360 10.41 -8.91 30.19
C LEU A 360 11.47 -8.95 29.08
N ASN A 361 11.11 -8.56 27.84
CA ASN A 361 12.04 -8.45 26.72
C ASN A 361 13.09 -7.34 26.96
N GLN A 362 12.66 -6.14 27.37
CA GLN A 362 13.54 -5.02 27.68
C GLN A 362 14.50 -5.35 28.82
N MET A 363 14.00 -5.98 29.88
CA MET A 363 14.79 -6.45 31.02
C MET A 363 15.82 -7.51 30.57
N GLY A 364 15.44 -8.49 29.75
CA GLY A 364 16.38 -9.46 29.18
C GLY A 364 17.54 -8.78 28.41
N MET A 365 17.24 -7.77 27.60
CA MET A 365 18.26 -6.97 26.91
C MET A 365 19.15 -6.16 27.88
N ALA A 366 18.56 -5.54 28.90
CA ALA A 366 19.28 -4.79 29.93
C ALA A 366 20.24 -5.68 30.73
N LEU A 367 19.80 -6.87 31.16
CA LEU A 367 20.64 -7.83 31.89
C LEU A 367 21.80 -8.34 31.04
N HIS A 368 21.59 -8.58 29.74
CA HIS A 368 22.68 -8.92 28.82
C HIS A 368 23.71 -7.79 28.65
N ARG A 369 23.27 -6.52 28.62
CA ARG A 369 24.15 -5.34 28.61
C ARG A 369 24.94 -5.27 29.93
N ALA A 370 24.23 -5.27 31.06
CA ALA A 370 24.75 -5.18 32.41
C ALA A 370 25.81 -6.23 32.72
N LYS A 371 25.58 -7.49 32.32
CA LYS A 371 26.55 -8.59 32.45
C LYS A 371 27.89 -8.31 31.74
N ARG A 372 27.88 -7.56 30.63
CA ARG A 372 29.08 -7.19 29.86
C ARG A 372 29.74 -5.92 30.40
N THR A 373 28.97 -4.94 30.85
CA THR A 373 29.45 -3.65 31.38
C THR A 373 29.79 -3.70 32.87
N LYS A 374 29.37 -4.75 33.58
CA LYS A 374 29.37 -4.85 35.06
C LYS A 374 28.57 -3.74 35.75
N SER A 375 27.53 -3.23 35.09
CA SER A 375 26.62 -2.22 35.67
C SER A 375 25.46 -2.86 36.43
N ILE A 376 24.84 -2.09 37.33
CA ILE A 376 23.65 -2.51 38.09
C ILE A 376 22.40 -2.21 37.27
N VAL A 377 21.38 -3.07 37.39
CA VAL A 377 20.03 -2.84 36.87
C VAL A 377 19.07 -2.96 38.04
N ALA A 378 18.19 -1.99 38.22
CA ALA A 378 17.14 -2.03 39.24
C ALA A 378 15.76 -2.28 38.61
N VAL A 379 14.95 -3.07 39.30
CA VAL A 379 13.54 -3.32 39.00
C VAL A 379 12.75 -2.79 40.19
N LEU A 380 11.87 -1.82 39.94
CA LEU A 380 10.93 -1.30 40.91
C LEU A 380 9.56 -1.88 40.55
N PHE A 381 8.89 -2.54 41.50
CA PHE A 381 7.52 -3.02 41.39
C PHE A 381 6.62 -2.09 42.22
N LEU A 382 5.53 -1.62 41.64
CA LEU A 382 4.62 -0.64 42.23
C LEU A 382 3.19 -1.15 42.20
N ASP A 383 2.44 -0.84 43.23
CA ASP A 383 1.00 -1.11 43.32
C ASP A 383 0.29 0.11 43.93
N LEU A 384 -0.89 0.47 43.39
CA LEU A 384 -1.66 1.61 43.88
C LEU A 384 -2.52 1.22 45.08
N ASP A 385 -2.18 1.77 46.23
CA ASP A 385 -2.86 1.46 47.48
C ASP A 385 -4.34 1.86 47.41
N ARG A 386 -5.22 0.91 47.73
CA ARG A 386 -6.68 1.11 47.79
C ARG A 386 -7.32 1.53 46.45
N PHE A 387 -6.67 1.30 45.30
CA PHE A 387 -7.25 1.59 43.97
C PHE A 387 -8.67 1.03 43.78
N LYS A 388 -8.93 -0.19 44.30
CA LYS A 388 -10.28 -0.78 44.30
C LYS A 388 -11.34 0.12 44.97
N VAL A 389 -11.01 0.82 46.05
CA VAL A 389 -11.95 1.75 46.73
C VAL A 389 -12.33 2.90 45.81
N VAL A 390 -11.42 3.38 44.96
CA VAL A 390 -11.71 4.41 43.95
C VAL A 390 -12.67 3.87 42.89
N ASN A 391 -12.44 2.66 42.36
CA ASN A 391 -13.36 2.00 41.43
C ASN A 391 -14.75 1.78 42.03
N ASP A 392 -14.81 1.29 43.27
CA ASP A 392 -16.08 0.97 43.94
C ASP A 392 -16.87 2.23 44.34
N SER A 393 -16.19 3.39 44.51
CA SER A 393 -16.80 4.66 44.96
C SER A 393 -17.11 5.65 43.83
N LEU A 394 -16.25 5.72 42.80
CA LEU A 394 -16.34 6.67 41.67
C LEU A 394 -16.53 5.98 40.30
N GLY A 395 -16.58 4.64 40.29
CA GLY A 395 -16.77 3.85 39.07
C GLY A 395 -15.49 3.66 38.25
N HIS A 396 -15.55 2.70 37.32
CA HIS A 396 -14.38 2.30 36.51
C HIS A 396 -13.83 3.40 35.60
N ALA A 397 -14.66 4.35 35.14
CA ALA A 397 -14.18 5.47 34.32
C ALA A 397 -13.23 6.40 35.09
N ALA A 398 -13.53 6.68 36.37
CA ALA A 398 -12.65 7.42 37.25
C ALA A 398 -11.37 6.62 37.58
N GLY A 399 -11.48 5.30 37.77
CA GLY A 399 -10.33 4.40 37.95
C GLY A 399 -9.41 4.36 36.71
N ASP A 400 -9.96 4.34 35.51
CA ASP A 400 -9.21 4.38 34.25
C ASP A 400 -8.47 5.73 34.09
N ALA A 401 -9.12 6.85 34.40
CA ALA A 401 -8.51 8.18 34.39
C ALA A 401 -7.42 8.35 35.47
N LEU A 402 -7.61 7.73 36.64
CA LEU A 402 -6.61 7.64 37.70
C LEU A 402 -5.36 6.89 37.23
N LEU A 403 -5.52 5.71 36.62
CA LEU A 403 -4.42 4.91 36.08
C LEU A 403 -3.65 5.65 34.97
N GLN A 404 -4.35 6.35 34.07
CA GLN A 404 -3.72 7.19 33.05
C GLN A 404 -2.90 8.34 33.67
N THR A 405 -3.43 9.00 34.71
CA THR A 405 -2.74 10.09 35.41
C THR A 405 -1.52 9.58 36.18
N VAL A 406 -1.63 8.42 36.83
CA VAL A 406 -0.51 7.76 37.51
C VAL A 406 0.56 7.35 36.49
N ALA A 407 0.19 6.72 35.38
CA ALA A 407 1.13 6.33 34.32
C ALA A 407 1.99 7.51 33.84
N GLU A 408 1.36 8.67 33.60
CA GLU A 408 2.07 9.90 33.21
C GLU A 408 2.98 10.44 34.32
N ARG A 409 2.56 10.37 35.58
CA ARG A 409 3.37 10.78 36.74
C ARG A 409 4.59 9.91 36.93
N ILE A 410 4.46 8.59 36.81
CA ILE A 410 5.62 7.67 36.89
C ILE A 410 6.56 7.95 35.71
N ARG A 411 6.02 8.11 34.49
CA ARG A 411 6.81 8.42 33.28
C ARG A 411 7.60 9.73 33.39
N THR A 412 7.03 10.76 34.01
CA THR A 412 7.70 12.06 34.23
C THR A 412 8.60 12.07 35.47
N ALA A 413 8.42 11.14 36.40
CA ALA A 413 9.28 10.98 37.57
C ALA A 413 10.62 10.29 37.25
N VAL A 414 10.71 9.50 36.17
CA VAL A 414 11.93 8.77 35.76
C VAL A 414 12.70 9.50 34.64
N ARG A 415 13.92 9.05 34.33
CA ARG A 415 14.70 9.54 33.15
C ARG A 415 14.26 8.82 31.88
N GLY A 416 14.47 9.44 30.72
CA GLY A 416 14.05 8.88 29.42
C GLY A 416 14.79 7.59 28.97
N GLU A 417 15.82 7.15 29.70
CA GLU A 417 16.47 5.84 29.49
C GLU A 417 15.81 4.71 30.30
N ASP A 418 15.05 5.04 31.36
CA ASP A 418 14.33 4.06 32.15
C ASP A 418 12.97 3.72 31.48
N SER A 419 12.54 2.48 31.61
CA SER A 419 11.26 2.02 31.04
C SER A 419 10.19 1.89 32.11
N VAL A 420 9.04 2.54 31.92
CA VAL A 420 7.84 2.39 32.75
C VAL A 420 6.87 1.45 32.07
N THR A 421 6.28 0.53 32.82
CA THR A 421 5.40 -0.54 32.34
C THR A 421 4.15 -0.63 33.22
N ARG A 422 3.01 -0.96 32.62
CA ARG A 422 1.84 -1.47 33.38
C ARG A 422 1.80 -2.99 33.26
N LEU A 423 1.82 -3.70 34.38
CA LEU A 423 1.85 -5.17 34.39
C LEU A 423 0.44 -5.75 34.26
N GLY A 424 -0.53 -5.10 34.89
CA GLY A 424 -1.96 -5.43 34.88
C GLY A 424 -2.66 -4.70 36.03
N GLY A 425 -3.98 -4.48 35.96
CA GLY A 425 -4.72 -3.83 37.06
C GLY A 425 -4.13 -2.48 37.50
N ASP A 426 -3.78 -2.40 38.77
CA ASP A 426 -3.11 -1.32 39.50
C ASP A 426 -1.58 -1.47 39.59
N GLU A 427 -1.01 -2.53 39.01
CA GLU A 427 0.42 -2.85 39.06
C GLU A 427 1.22 -2.13 37.96
N PHE A 428 2.29 -1.45 38.36
CA PHE A 428 3.29 -0.86 37.48
C PHE A 428 4.68 -1.39 37.79
N ALA A 429 5.58 -1.31 36.81
CA ALA A 429 6.99 -1.60 37.01
C ALA A 429 7.88 -0.56 36.33
N VAL A 430 9.05 -0.30 36.92
CA VAL A 430 10.09 0.53 36.33
C VAL A 430 11.39 -0.27 36.21
N LEU A 431 11.99 -0.25 35.03
CA LEU A 431 13.32 -0.80 34.76
C LEU A 431 14.33 0.35 34.69
N CYS A 432 15.23 0.41 35.67
CA CYS A 432 16.32 1.38 35.69
C CYS A 432 17.63 0.72 35.27
N THR A 433 18.22 1.18 34.15
CA THR A 433 19.45 0.58 33.58
C THR A 433 20.69 1.42 33.86
N ASP A 434 21.86 0.79 34.00
CA ASP A 434 23.11 1.50 34.30
C ASP A 434 22.98 2.38 35.56
N VAL A 435 22.51 1.74 36.64
CA VAL A 435 22.47 2.27 38.00
C VAL A 435 23.90 2.32 38.55
N GLY A 436 24.27 3.42 39.21
CA GLY A 436 25.62 3.64 39.73
C GLY A 436 25.82 2.96 41.08
N VAL A 437 24.95 3.27 42.04
CA VAL A 437 24.91 2.67 43.38
C VAL A 437 23.47 2.23 43.74
N PRO A 438 23.28 1.22 44.61
CA PRO A 438 21.96 0.76 45.06
C PRO A 438 21.00 1.87 45.50
N GLU A 439 21.54 2.91 46.12
CA GLU A 439 20.81 4.06 46.67
C GLU A 439 20.17 4.93 45.58
N ASP A 440 20.71 4.95 44.36
CA ASP A 440 20.12 5.67 43.21
C ASP A 440 18.71 5.12 42.89
N ALA A 441 18.50 3.81 43.04
CA ALA A 441 17.21 3.17 42.80
C ALA A 441 16.16 3.56 43.87
N VAL A 442 16.60 3.76 45.13
CA VAL A 442 15.76 4.26 46.21
C VAL A 442 15.34 5.71 45.92
N LEU A 443 16.27 6.56 45.47
CA LEU A 443 15.96 7.94 45.10
C LEU A 443 14.95 8.03 43.92
N VAL A 444 15.02 7.11 42.95
CA VAL A 444 14.00 7.00 41.89
C VAL A 444 12.66 6.57 42.46
N ALA A 445 12.62 5.59 43.36
CA ALA A 445 11.40 5.13 44.02
C ALA A 445 10.72 6.25 44.83
N GLU A 446 11.47 6.98 45.65
CA GLU A 446 10.98 8.13 46.42
C GLU A 446 10.39 9.23 45.53
N ARG A 447 11.06 9.54 44.40
CA ARG A 447 10.56 10.49 43.40
C ARG A 447 9.23 10.04 42.79
N ILE A 448 9.06 8.75 42.52
CA ILE A 448 7.82 8.20 41.99
C ILE A 448 6.70 8.30 43.05
N VAL A 449 6.96 7.86 44.30
CA VAL A 449 6.00 7.97 45.41
C VAL A 449 5.56 9.42 45.60
N ALA A 450 6.49 10.38 45.62
CA ALA A 450 6.20 11.81 45.73
C ALA A 450 5.44 12.39 44.51
N ALA A 451 5.57 11.79 43.33
CA ALA A 451 4.78 12.17 42.15
C ALA A 451 3.36 11.62 42.21
N VAL A 452 3.19 10.36 42.64
CA VAL A 452 1.88 9.69 42.79
C VAL A 452 1.03 10.37 43.87
N LYS A 453 1.62 10.73 45.02
CA LYS A 453 0.96 11.37 46.18
C LYS A 453 0.22 12.69 45.93
N ARG A 454 0.49 13.39 44.82
CA ARG A 454 -0.13 14.69 44.52
C ARG A 454 -1.65 14.50 44.31
N PRO A 455 -2.53 15.46 44.66
CA PRO A 455 -3.96 15.32 44.39
C PRO A 455 -4.24 15.07 42.90
N ILE A 456 -5.22 14.23 42.60
CA ILE A 456 -5.70 13.95 41.24
C ILE A 456 -7.15 14.38 41.17
N CYS A 457 -7.49 15.28 40.25
CA CYS A 457 -8.87 15.68 40.02
C CYS A 457 -9.56 14.64 39.13
N LEU A 458 -10.50 13.88 39.71
CA LEU A 458 -11.36 12.91 39.03
C LEU A 458 -12.80 13.40 39.13
N GLU A 459 -13.46 13.60 37.98
CA GLU A 459 -14.87 14.06 37.89
C GLU A 459 -15.19 15.35 38.70
N GLY A 460 -14.18 16.19 38.96
CA GLY A 460 -14.30 17.42 39.76
C GLY A 460 -14.03 17.27 41.25
N GLN A 461 -13.65 16.08 41.72
CA GLN A 461 -13.23 15.81 43.10
C GLN A 461 -11.72 15.57 43.18
N GLU A 462 -11.05 16.07 44.23
CA GLU A 462 -9.64 15.74 44.50
C GLU A 462 -9.54 14.40 45.23
N VAL A 463 -8.84 13.46 44.60
CA VAL A 463 -8.53 12.13 45.14
C VAL A 463 -7.03 12.04 45.44
N PHE A 464 -6.71 11.48 46.61
CA PHE A 464 -5.34 11.20 47.03
C PHE A 464 -5.12 9.69 47.00
N VAL A 465 -4.05 9.26 46.34
CA VAL A 465 -3.61 7.86 46.29
C VAL A 465 -2.15 7.75 46.70
N THR A 466 -1.81 6.64 47.33
CA THR A 466 -0.43 6.26 47.67
C THR A 466 -0.02 5.06 46.83
N THR A 467 1.26 4.70 46.88
CA THR A 467 1.75 3.48 46.23
C THR A 467 2.75 2.77 47.12
N SER A 468 2.60 1.46 47.25
CA SER A 468 3.57 0.58 47.89
C SER A 468 4.58 0.12 46.84
N LEU A 469 5.88 0.18 47.15
CA LEU A 469 6.95 -0.03 46.16
C LEU A 469 8.03 -0.98 46.67
N GLY A 470 8.35 -1.98 45.87
CA GLY A 470 9.44 -2.93 46.12
C GLY A 470 10.59 -2.80 45.12
N ILE A 471 11.84 -2.82 45.59
CA ILE A 471 13.04 -2.68 44.75
C ILE A 471 13.84 -3.98 44.74
N SER A 472 14.25 -4.43 43.55
CA SER A 472 15.24 -5.50 43.39
C SER A 472 16.37 -5.12 42.44
N LEU A 473 17.59 -5.63 42.69
CA LEU A 473 18.84 -5.24 42.05
C LEU A 473 19.57 -6.43 41.40
N TYR A 474 19.90 -6.30 40.12
CA TYR A 474 20.85 -7.18 39.44
C TYR A 474 22.30 -6.72 39.71
N PRO A 475 23.25 -7.64 40.00
CA PRO A 475 23.09 -9.09 40.11
C PRO A 475 22.82 -9.60 41.55
N ALA A 476 22.67 -8.69 42.52
CA ALA A 476 22.68 -9.01 43.95
C ALA A 476 21.50 -9.88 44.41
N ASP A 477 20.29 -9.56 43.95
CA ASP A 477 19.05 -10.19 44.42
C ASP A 477 18.59 -11.34 43.51
N ALA A 478 18.88 -11.24 42.20
CA ALA A 478 18.64 -12.27 41.21
C ALA A 478 19.45 -12.04 39.92
N THR A 479 19.62 -13.10 39.12
CA THR A 479 20.36 -13.05 37.84
C THR A 479 19.49 -13.26 36.60
N SER A 480 18.17 -13.48 36.77
CA SER A 480 17.18 -13.61 35.70
C SER A 480 16.09 -12.55 35.79
N ALA A 481 15.47 -12.24 34.65
CA ALA A 481 14.38 -11.26 34.54
C ALA A 481 13.19 -11.59 35.45
N GLU A 482 12.77 -12.86 35.44
CA GLU A 482 11.67 -13.37 36.28
C GLU A 482 12.03 -13.38 37.76
N GLY A 483 13.29 -13.68 38.10
CA GLY A 483 13.79 -13.65 39.48
C GLY A 483 13.76 -12.24 40.07
N LEU A 484 14.26 -11.24 39.33
CA LEU A 484 14.24 -9.84 39.77
C LEU A 484 12.80 -9.32 39.95
N LEU A 485 11.90 -9.67 39.02
CA LEU A 485 10.50 -9.28 39.13
C LEU A 485 9.83 -9.90 40.37
N LYS A 486 10.10 -11.18 40.65
CA LYS A 486 9.59 -11.88 41.85
C LYS A 486 10.18 -11.31 43.15
N SER A 487 11.46 -10.96 43.17
CA SER A 487 12.11 -10.33 44.33
C SER A 487 11.56 -8.91 44.59
N ALA A 488 11.29 -8.12 43.54
CA ALA A 488 10.69 -6.80 43.66
C ALA A 488 9.23 -6.87 44.14
N ASP A 489 8.44 -7.83 43.63
CA ASP A 489 7.07 -8.13 44.08
C ASP A 489 7.04 -8.51 45.58
N ALA A 490 7.91 -9.41 46.02
CA ALA A 490 8.03 -9.79 47.44
C ALA A 490 8.38 -8.59 48.35
N ALA A 491 9.23 -7.66 47.89
CA ALA A 491 9.53 -6.43 48.62
C ALA A 491 8.33 -5.48 48.66
N MET A 492 7.57 -5.35 47.57
CA MET A 492 6.34 -4.54 47.50
C MET A 492 5.26 -5.07 48.45
N TYR A 493 5.08 -6.40 48.51
CA TYR A 493 4.17 -7.03 49.45
C TYR A 493 4.55 -6.74 50.92
N ARG A 494 5.86 -6.72 51.24
CA ARG A 494 6.35 -6.33 52.56
C ARG A 494 5.98 -4.87 52.90
N ALA A 495 6.18 -3.94 51.97
CA ALA A 495 5.80 -2.53 52.14
C ALA A 495 4.29 -2.39 52.42
N LYS A 496 3.44 -3.17 51.73
CA LYS A 496 1.99 -3.24 52.03
C LYS A 496 1.69 -3.73 53.45
N ALA A 497 2.42 -4.75 53.91
CA ALA A 497 2.25 -5.33 55.25
C ALA A 497 2.74 -4.39 56.38
N GLN A 498 3.78 -3.59 56.14
CA GLN A 498 4.35 -2.66 57.12
C GLN A 498 3.58 -1.33 57.27
N GLY A 499 2.58 -1.08 56.43
CA GLY A 499 1.74 0.13 56.53
C GLY A 499 1.20 0.66 55.22
N ARG A 500 1.74 0.21 54.07
CA ARG A 500 1.60 0.84 52.73
C ARG A 500 2.31 2.18 52.64
N ASP A 501 2.34 2.77 51.44
CA ASP A 501 2.97 4.07 51.17
C ASP A 501 4.48 4.15 51.48
N ILE A 502 5.16 3.00 51.41
CA ILE A 502 6.56 2.78 51.78
C ILE A 502 7.33 2.19 50.60
N VAL A 503 8.63 2.51 50.55
CA VAL A 503 9.62 1.91 49.65
C VAL A 503 10.40 0.85 50.44
N GLU A 504 10.36 -0.40 50.02
CA GLU A 504 11.16 -1.50 50.58
C GLU A 504 12.14 -2.05 49.54
N ARG A 505 13.34 -2.41 49.97
CA ARG A 505 14.32 -3.13 49.13
C ARG A 505 14.27 -4.62 49.45
N TYR A 506 14.43 -5.46 48.44
CA TYR A 506 14.52 -6.89 48.65
C TYR A 506 15.71 -7.25 49.56
N VAL A 507 15.45 -8.20 50.46
CA VAL A 507 16.39 -8.83 51.39
C VAL A 507 16.09 -10.33 51.33
N PRO A 508 17.09 -11.24 51.24
CA PRO A 508 16.85 -12.66 51.02
C PRO A 508 15.90 -13.34 52.00
N GLU A 509 15.83 -12.85 53.24
CA GLU A 509 14.92 -13.30 54.30
C GLU A 509 13.42 -13.16 53.92
N LEU A 510 13.08 -12.26 52.99
CA LEU A 510 11.70 -12.01 52.54
C LEU A 510 11.14 -13.13 51.66
N GLY A 511 11.99 -13.82 50.90
CA GLY A 511 11.54 -14.88 50.00
C GLY A 511 10.90 -16.06 50.74
N ALA A 512 11.33 -16.33 51.97
CA ALA A 512 10.77 -17.35 52.85
C ALA A 512 9.42 -16.92 53.44
N ALA A 513 9.36 -15.74 54.08
CA ALA A 513 8.17 -15.26 54.78
C ALA A 513 6.94 -15.10 53.87
N ALA A 514 7.12 -14.61 52.63
CA ALA A 514 6.02 -14.48 51.67
C ALA A 514 5.49 -15.85 51.19
N LEU A 515 6.36 -16.85 51.06
CA LEU A 515 5.97 -18.23 50.75
C LEU A 515 5.29 -18.91 51.94
N GLU A 516 5.78 -18.69 53.17
CA GLU A 516 5.15 -19.17 54.40
C GLU A 516 3.75 -18.57 54.58
N GLN A 517 3.54 -17.29 54.30
CA GLN A 517 2.24 -16.64 54.47
C GLN A 517 1.18 -17.14 53.47
N LEU A 518 1.56 -17.37 52.20
CA LEU A 518 0.71 -18.05 51.21
C LEU A 518 0.41 -19.51 51.59
N GLY A 519 1.40 -20.22 52.13
CA GLY A 519 1.21 -21.55 52.71
C GLY A 519 0.25 -21.53 53.90
N LEU A 520 0.38 -20.53 54.78
CA LEU A 520 -0.44 -20.35 55.96
C LEU A 520 -1.90 -20.05 55.61
N GLU A 521 -2.19 -19.17 54.63
CA GLU A 521 -3.57 -18.95 54.17
C GLU A 521 -4.21 -20.25 53.64
N SER A 522 -3.48 -21.01 52.81
CA SER A 522 -3.95 -22.28 52.27
C SER A 522 -4.18 -23.34 53.37
N HIS A 523 -3.29 -23.38 54.37
CA HIS A 523 -3.44 -24.24 55.54
C HIS A 523 -4.59 -23.77 56.46
N LEU A 524 -4.82 -22.47 56.63
CA LEU A 524 -5.92 -21.96 57.46
C LEU A 524 -7.29 -22.26 56.83
N GLN A 525 -7.44 -22.08 55.52
CA GLN A 525 -8.68 -22.48 54.82
C GLN A 525 -8.95 -23.97 54.99
N ARG A 526 -7.94 -24.82 54.79
CA ARG A 526 -8.07 -26.26 55.04
C ARG A 526 -8.34 -26.60 56.50
N ALA A 527 -7.75 -25.88 57.45
CA ALA A 527 -7.98 -26.10 58.88
C ALA A 527 -9.43 -25.77 59.28
N ILE A 528 -10.03 -24.75 58.65
CA ILE A 528 -11.46 -24.42 58.82
C ILE A 528 -12.35 -25.47 58.14
N GLU A 529 -12.03 -25.89 56.91
CA GLU A 529 -12.82 -26.91 56.17
C GLU A 529 -12.80 -28.30 56.82
N ASN A 530 -11.78 -28.62 57.61
CA ASN A 530 -11.56 -29.95 58.21
C ASN A 530 -11.62 -29.92 59.75
N ASP A 531 -12.23 -28.89 60.36
CA ASP A 531 -12.41 -28.73 61.81
C ASP A 531 -11.11 -28.92 62.64
N GLN A 532 -9.97 -28.43 62.14
CA GLN A 532 -8.64 -28.60 62.73
C GLN A 532 -8.24 -27.46 63.69
N LEU A 533 -9.18 -26.57 64.03
CA LEU A 533 -8.97 -25.46 64.96
C LEU A 533 -9.63 -25.77 66.30
N GLU A 534 -8.88 -25.64 67.39
CA GLU A 534 -9.34 -25.91 68.75
C GLU A 534 -9.29 -24.65 69.64
N VAL A 535 -10.19 -24.58 70.63
CA VAL A 535 -10.37 -23.41 71.51
C VAL A 535 -9.85 -23.73 72.90
N TYR A 536 -8.87 -22.96 73.36
CA TYR A 536 -8.33 -23.01 74.72
C TYR A 536 -8.97 -21.94 75.60
N TYR A 537 -9.29 -22.30 76.83
CA TYR A 537 -9.83 -21.39 77.85
C TYR A 537 -8.82 -21.26 78.99
N GLN A 538 -8.36 -20.04 79.24
CA GLN A 538 -7.50 -19.71 80.39
C GLN A 538 -8.36 -19.02 81.46
N PRO A 539 -8.44 -19.57 82.70
CA PRO A 539 -9.32 -19.08 83.76
C PRO A 539 -8.82 -17.81 84.46
#